data_AF-A0A354WPN7-F1
#
_entry.id   AF-A0A354WPN7-F1
#
_cell.length_a   1.000
_cell.length_b   1.000
_cell.length_c   1.000
_cell.angle_alpha   90.00
_cell.angle_beta   90.00
_cell.angle_gamma   90.00
#
_symmetry.space_group_name_H-M   'P 1'
#
loop_
_entity.id
_entity.type
_entity.pdbx_description
1 polymer ?
#
loop_
_entity_poly.entity_id
_entity_poly.type
_entity_poly.pdbx_seq_one_letter_code
_entity_poly.pdbx_strand_id
1 'polypeptide(L)'
;MAFTPKTAPFSGKINAVTLGTGDKAIVIGGQNVMPFYTFDAAIEHAPKIGIEISDLATQWDAPALKEFYAGCTTMVDFAKKAETMPGADFLCLHFESADPNGVNRSVADCVADAKAVAEATTMPIAVMGCKNIEKDGELFSKIAEALQGKNILVLSARSEDYKTVGASVALAYGQKVGAETADDINLAKQLNIMLKG
;
A
#
# COMPACT_ATOMS: atom_id res chain seq x y z
N MET A 1 -12.37 32.31 -37.70
CA MET A 1 -12.52 30.84 -37.73
C MET A 1 -12.91 30.36 -36.34
N ALA A 2 -13.79 29.37 -36.22
CA ALA A 2 -14.11 28.75 -34.93
C ALA A 2 -12.97 27.80 -34.53
N PHE A 3 -12.62 27.79 -33.24
CA PHE A 3 -11.64 26.87 -32.69
C PHE A 3 -12.29 25.49 -32.49
N THR A 4 -11.59 24.43 -32.92
CA THR A 4 -11.95 23.04 -32.62
C THR A 4 -10.81 22.40 -31.83
N PRO A 5 -11.04 21.96 -30.58
CA PRO A 5 -10.00 21.30 -29.80
C PRO A 5 -9.59 19.98 -30.45
N LYS A 6 -8.29 19.68 -30.44
CA LYS A 6 -7.78 18.38 -30.84
C LYS A 6 -7.90 17.43 -29.65
N THR A 7 -8.59 16.31 -29.85
CA THR A 7 -8.71 15.26 -28.84
C THR A 7 -7.73 14.12 -29.11
N ALA A 8 -7.19 13.50 -28.06
CA ALA A 8 -6.28 12.35 -28.16
C ALA A 8 -6.93 11.07 -27.60
N PRO A 9 -7.55 10.22 -28.43
CA PRO A 9 -8.09 8.94 -27.96
C PRO A 9 -6.98 7.92 -27.72
N PHE A 10 -7.03 7.22 -26.58
CA PHE A 10 -6.11 6.14 -26.22
C PHE A 10 -6.81 4.78 -26.33
N SER A 11 -6.10 3.79 -26.90
CA SER A 11 -6.61 2.42 -27.06
C SER A 11 -6.35 1.52 -25.85
N GLY A 12 -5.39 1.89 -24.99
CA GLY A 12 -5.00 1.13 -23.80
C GLY A 12 -5.44 1.82 -22.52
N LYS A 13 -5.98 1.05 -21.56
CA LYS A 13 -6.44 1.52 -20.26
C LYS A 13 -5.54 0.98 -19.14
N ILE A 14 -5.24 1.79 -18.13
CA ILE A 14 -4.62 1.33 -16.89
C ILE A 14 -5.60 0.40 -16.18
N ASN A 15 -5.12 -0.75 -15.69
CA ASN A 15 -5.96 -1.67 -14.92
C ASN A 15 -6.56 -0.98 -13.68
N ALA A 16 -7.82 -1.27 -13.37
CA ALA A 16 -8.44 -0.85 -12.14
C ALA A 16 -8.13 -1.88 -11.04
N VAL A 17 -7.69 -1.42 -9.87
CA VAL A 17 -7.37 -2.28 -8.72
C VAL A 17 -8.15 -1.81 -7.52
N THR A 18 -8.97 -2.70 -6.97
CA THR A 18 -9.69 -2.46 -5.71
C THR A 18 -8.81 -2.84 -4.51
N LEU A 19 -8.73 -1.97 -3.51
CA LEU A 19 -8.09 -2.18 -2.22
C LEU A 19 -9.12 -2.08 -1.09
N GLY A 20 -8.97 -2.91 -0.06
CA GLY A 20 -9.93 -2.99 1.04
C GLY A 20 -11.22 -3.71 0.66
N THR A 21 -12.20 -3.66 1.56
CA THR A 21 -13.51 -4.31 1.43
C THR A 21 -14.63 -3.42 1.96
N GLY A 22 -15.87 -3.76 1.61
CA GLY A 22 -17.06 -3.03 2.05
C GLY A 22 -17.11 -1.59 1.55
N ASP A 23 -17.82 -0.74 2.28
CA ASP A 23 -18.12 0.64 1.88
C ASP A 23 -16.89 1.57 1.83
N LYS A 24 -15.79 1.15 2.45
CA LYS A 24 -14.52 1.88 2.47
C LYS A 24 -13.52 1.37 1.43
N ALA A 25 -13.87 0.37 0.63
CA ALA A 25 -13.03 -0.08 -0.47
C ALA A 25 -12.75 1.08 -1.44
N ILE A 26 -11.50 1.21 -1.86
CA ILE A 26 -11.06 2.20 -2.84
C ILE A 26 -10.68 1.51 -4.14
N VAL A 27 -10.82 2.22 -5.26
CA VAL A 27 -10.33 1.77 -6.57
C VAL A 27 -9.28 2.74 -7.06
N ILE A 28 -8.14 2.22 -7.49
CA ILE A 28 -7.07 2.98 -8.15
C ILE A 28 -6.94 2.55 -9.61
N GLY A 29 -6.39 3.43 -10.45
CA GLY A 29 -6.19 3.15 -11.88
C GLY A 29 -7.46 3.37 -12.69
N GLY A 30 -7.68 2.53 -13.71
CA GLY A 30 -8.85 2.66 -14.59
C GLY A 30 -8.77 3.83 -15.58
N GLN A 31 -7.62 4.46 -15.76
CA GLN A 31 -7.50 5.63 -16.63
C GLN A 31 -7.22 5.23 -18.07
N ASN A 32 -7.93 5.84 -19.01
CA ASN A 32 -7.67 5.76 -20.46
C ASN A 32 -7.40 7.15 -21.05
N VAL A 33 -6.86 8.04 -20.22
CA VAL A 33 -6.65 9.46 -20.53
C VAL A 33 -5.43 9.97 -19.77
N MET A 34 -4.80 11.02 -20.30
CA MET A 34 -3.68 11.68 -19.63
C MET A 34 -4.12 12.33 -18.31
N PRO A 35 -3.22 12.44 -17.30
CA PRO A 35 -3.55 13.03 -16.02
C PRO A 35 -4.15 14.43 -16.15
N PHE A 36 -5.38 14.61 -15.65
CA PHE A 36 -6.16 15.86 -15.68
C PHE A 36 -6.69 16.31 -17.06
N TYR A 37 -6.60 15.47 -18.09
CA TYR A 37 -7.16 15.74 -19.43
C TYR A 37 -8.64 15.34 -19.51
N THR A 38 -9.47 15.82 -18.57
CA THR A 38 -10.90 15.46 -18.49
C THR A 38 -11.73 15.93 -19.69
N PHE A 39 -11.15 16.79 -20.52
CA PHE A 39 -11.73 17.19 -21.80
C PHE A 39 -11.60 16.11 -22.90
N ASP A 40 -10.68 15.17 -22.78
CA ASP A 40 -10.47 14.07 -23.74
C ASP A 40 -11.27 12.81 -23.36
N ALA A 41 -11.29 12.47 -22.07
CA ALA A 41 -12.15 11.42 -21.52
C ALA A 41 -12.30 11.56 -19.99
N ALA A 42 -13.27 10.85 -19.41
CA ALA A 42 -13.52 10.87 -17.97
C ALA A 42 -12.35 10.25 -17.18
N ILE A 43 -12.07 10.81 -16.00
CA ILE A 43 -11.16 10.23 -15.02
C ILE A 43 -12.00 9.45 -13.99
N GLU A 44 -12.09 8.13 -14.14
CA GLU A 44 -13.02 7.28 -13.36
C GLU A 44 -12.67 7.26 -11.86
N HIS A 45 -11.39 7.18 -11.53
CA HIS A 45 -10.90 7.10 -10.15
C HIS A 45 -9.87 8.18 -9.86
N ALA A 46 -10.17 9.08 -8.91
CA ALA A 46 -9.22 10.09 -8.45
C ALA A 46 -8.00 9.45 -7.76
N PRO A 47 -6.83 10.13 -7.75
CA PRO A 47 -5.67 9.70 -6.95
C PRO A 47 -6.04 9.49 -5.48
N LYS A 48 -5.32 8.58 -4.83
CA LYS A 48 -5.56 8.16 -3.45
C LYS A 48 -4.39 8.50 -2.55
N ILE A 49 -4.69 8.95 -1.33
CA ILE A 49 -3.68 9.36 -0.35
C ILE A 49 -3.64 8.35 0.80
N GLY A 50 -2.46 7.77 1.01
CA GLY A 50 -2.19 6.88 2.13
C GLY A 50 -1.50 7.62 3.26
N ILE A 51 -1.92 7.35 4.50
CA ILE A 51 -1.23 7.88 5.69
C ILE A 51 -0.34 6.78 6.27
N GLU A 52 0.96 7.05 6.31
CA GLU A 52 1.94 6.14 6.89
C GLU A 52 1.88 6.16 8.42
N ILE A 53 1.90 4.96 9.01
CA ILE A 53 1.98 4.71 10.44
C ILE A 53 3.10 3.71 10.66
N SER A 54 4.17 4.18 11.26
CA SER A 54 5.30 3.34 11.68
C SER A 54 4.99 2.63 13.00
N ASP A 55 5.46 1.40 13.14
CA ASP A 55 5.49 0.70 14.44
C ASP A 55 6.54 1.29 15.42
N LEU A 56 7.33 2.26 14.94
CA LEU A 56 8.21 3.12 15.74
C LEU A 56 7.70 4.57 15.85
N ALA A 57 6.43 4.85 15.52
CA ALA A 57 5.90 6.22 15.49
C ALA A 57 6.04 7.00 16.82
N THR A 58 6.15 6.31 17.96
CA THR A 58 6.42 6.93 19.26
C THR A 58 7.79 7.61 19.34
N GLN A 59 8.70 7.28 18.42
CA GLN A 59 10.04 7.85 18.31
C GLN A 59 10.11 9.06 17.38
N TRP A 60 9.03 9.38 16.65
CA TRP A 60 9.00 10.55 15.78
C TRP A 60 9.23 11.84 16.56
N ASP A 61 10.16 12.66 16.08
CA ASP A 61 10.62 13.85 16.77
C ASP A 61 10.09 15.16 16.18
N ALA A 62 9.56 15.11 14.96
CA ALA A 62 8.97 16.25 14.27
C ALA A 62 7.83 16.88 15.10
N PRO A 63 7.89 18.18 15.43
CA PRO A 63 6.92 18.82 16.32
C PRO A 63 5.46 18.64 15.89
N ALA A 64 5.17 18.79 14.60
CA ALA A 64 3.82 18.64 14.07
C ALA A 64 3.27 17.22 14.22
N LEU A 65 4.12 16.19 14.11
CA LEU A 65 3.72 14.79 14.32
C LEU A 65 3.46 14.51 15.79
N LYS A 66 4.32 15.00 16.69
CA LYS A 66 4.13 14.89 18.14
C LYS A 66 2.83 15.55 18.61
N GLU A 67 2.54 16.75 18.08
CA GLU A 67 1.31 17.46 18.39
C GLU A 67 0.08 16.70 17.85
N PHE A 68 0.12 16.29 16.58
CA PHE A 68 -1.00 15.59 15.96
C PHE A 68 -1.31 14.24 16.64
N TYR A 69 -0.27 13.48 17.01
CA TYR A 69 -0.40 12.18 17.66
C TYR A 69 -0.27 12.22 19.19
N ALA A 70 -0.43 13.39 19.81
CA ALA A 70 -0.34 13.52 21.27
C ALA A 70 -1.27 12.53 21.99
N GLY A 71 -0.71 11.72 22.89
CA GLY A 71 -1.42 10.67 23.64
C GLY A 71 -1.53 9.31 22.95
N CYS A 72 -1.07 9.17 21.71
CA CYS A 72 -1.01 7.87 21.03
C CYS A 72 0.18 7.05 21.56
N THR A 73 -0.05 5.77 21.86
CA THR A 73 0.99 4.89 22.43
C THR A 73 1.12 3.55 21.68
N THR A 74 0.04 3.12 21.03
CA THR A 74 0.00 1.87 20.26
C THR A 74 -0.23 2.17 18.78
N MET A 75 0.18 1.27 17.89
CA MET A 75 -0.07 1.40 16.44
C MET A 75 -1.56 1.61 16.12
N VAL A 76 -2.45 1.04 16.94
CA VAL A 76 -3.91 1.24 16.86
C VAL A 76 -4.31 2.69 17.18
N ASP A 77 -3.70 3.32 18.18
CA ASP A 77 -3.97 4.74 18.51
C ASP A 77 -3.55 5.64 17.34
N PHE A 78 -2.35 5.41 16.80
CA PHE A 78 -1.85 6.13 15.64
C PHE A 78 -2.75 5.91 14.43
N ALA A 79 -3.21 4.67 14.19
CA ALA A 79 -4.13 4.35 13.10
C ALA A 79 -5.45 5.09 13.22
N LYS A 80 -6.14 5.01 14.36
CA LYS A 80 -7.39 5.74 14.59
C LYS A 80 -7.22 7.25 14.43
N LYS A 81 -6.08 7.79 14.87
CA LYS A 81 -5.79 9.21 14.72
C LYS A 81 -5.54 9.57 13.25
N ALA A 82 -4.80 8.75 12.52
CA ALA A 82 -4.55 8.90 11.09
C ALA A 82 -5.86 8.85 10.26
N GLU A 83 -6.84 8.02 10.62
CA GLU A 83 -8.15 7.98 9.97
C GLU A 83 -8.89 9.32 10.02
N THR A 84 -8.60 10.17 11.01
CA THR A 84 -9.21 11.49 11.13
C THR A 84 -8.60 12.54 10.20
N MET A 85 -7.51 12.21 9.50
CA MET A 85 -6.83 13.15 8.61
C MET A 85 -7.69 13.43 7.37
N PRO A 86 -8.01 14.71 7.08
CA PRO A 86 -8.78 15.06 5.90
C PRO A 86 -8.08 14.59 4.62
N GLY A 87 -8.80 13.83 3.80
CA GLY A 87 -8.29 13.31 2.53
C GLY A 87 -7.56 11.96 2.63
N ALA A 88 -7.49 11.33 3.81
CA ALA A 88 -6.96 9.97 3.93
C ALA A 88 -7.89 8.94 3.26
N ASP A 89 -7.34 8.17 2.31
CA ASP A 89 -8.06 7.12 1.59
C ASP A 89 -7.70 5.70 2.09
N PHE A 90 -6.47 5.50 2.57
CA PHE A 90 -6.01 4.24 3.14
C PHE A 90 -4.92 4.46 4.21
N LEU A 91 -4.64 3.43 5.00
CA LEU A 91 -3.57 3.44 5.99
C LEU A 91 -2.39 2.61 5.47
N CYS A 92 -1.17 3.06 5.68
CA CYS A 92 0.04 2.32 5.34
C CYS A 92 0.79 1.95 6.62
N LEU A 93 0.79 0.67 6.97
CA LEU A 93 1.46 0.15 8.16
C LEU A 93 2.91 -0.17 7.83
N HIS A 94 3.85 0.53 8.45
CA HIS A 94 5.27 0.38 8.21
C HIS A 94 5.95 -0.30 9.40
N PHE A 95 6.50 -1.48 9.17
CA PHE A 95 7.16 -2.29 10.20
C PHE A 95 8.68 -2.08 10.20
N GLU A 96 9.11 -0.85 10.44
CA GLU A 96 10.53 -0.47 10.53
C GLU A 96 11.25 -1.26 11.62
N SER A 97 10.58 -1.48 12.75
CA SER A 97 11.16 -2.18 13.89
C SER A 97 11.52 -3.65 13.63
N ALA A 98 11.03 -4.23 12.54
CA ALA A 98 11.31 -5.61 12.16
C ALA A 98 12.75 -5.80 11.66
N ASP A 99 13.48 -4.73 11.30
CA ASP A 99 14.84 -4.83 10.76
C ASP A 99 15.75 -5.65 11.70
N PRO A 100 16.34 -6.77 11.21
CA PRO A 100 17.29 -7.56 11.97
C PRO A 100 18.52 -6.79 12.48
N ASN A 101 18.87 -5.67 11.84
CA ASN A 101 19.97 -4.80 12.24
C ASN A 101 19.55 -3.68 13.20
N GLY A 102 18.25 -3.54 13.45
CA GLY A 102 17.66 -2.54 14.34
C GLY A 102 17.09 -3.17 15.60
N VAL A 103 15.83 -2.85 15.91
CA VAL A 103 15.11 -3.38 17.07
C VAL A 103 14.86 -4.89 16.93
N ASN A 104 14.72 -5.37 15.69
CA ASN A 104 14.44 -6.76 15.35
C ASN A 104 13.23 -7.32 16.11
N ARG A 105 12.11 -6.57 16.12
CA ARG A 105 10.84 -7.07 16.67
C ARG A 105 10.45 -8.38 15.97
N SER A 106 9.77 -9.24 16.72
CA SER A 106 9.38 -10.54 16.19
C SER A 106 8.30 -10.39 15.13
N VAL A 107 8.28 -11.27 14.13
CA VAL A 107 7.21 -11.28 13.11
C VAL A 107 5.84 -11.48 13.76
N ALA A 108 5.77 -12.29 14.83
CA ALA A 108 4.53 -12.51 15.57
C ALA A 108 3.96 -11.22 16.17
N ASP A 109 4.81 -10.37 16.74
CA ASP A 109 4.39 -9.08 17.31
C ASP A 109 3.92 -8.12 16.22
N CYS A 110 4.64 -8.02 15.10
CA CYS A 110 4.24 -7.19 13.96
C CYS A 110 2.89 -7.64 13.38
N VAL A 111 2.67 -8.96 13.29
CA VAL A 111 1.40 -9.54 12.83
C VAL A 111 0.26 -9.22 13.81
N ALA A 112 0.53 -9.25 15.12
CA ALA A 112 -0.45 -8.88 16.13
C ALA A 112 -0.85 -7.41 16.01
N ASP A 113 0.11 -6.51 15.79
CA ASP A 113 -0.14 -5.08 15.54
C ASP A 113 -0.99 -4.89 14.27
N ALA A 114 -0.64 -5.56 13.16
CA ALA A 114 -1.39 -5.49 11.91
C ALA A 114 -2.84 -5.95 12.07
N LYS A 115 -3.08 -7.05 12.80
CA LYS A 115 -4.42 -7.55 13.12
C LYS A 115 -5.20 -6.55 13.97
N ALA A 116 -4.59 -6.05 15.03
CA ALA A 116 -5.24 -5.10 15.94
C ALA A 116 -5.67 -3.83 15.19
N VAL A 117 -4.84 -3.33 14.26
CA VAL A 117 -5.22 -2.20 13.39
C VAL A 117 -6.35 -2.58 12.43
N ALA A 118 -6.28 -3.74 11.78
CA ALA A 118 -7.31 -4.19 10.84
C ALA A 118 -8.68 -4.53 11.48
N GLU A 119 -8.71 -4.76 12.78
CA GLU A 119 -9.92 -4.92 13.59
C GLU A 119 -10.47 -3.57 14.08
N ALA A 120 -9.59 -2.62 14.35
CA ALA A 120 -9.94 -1.30 14.88
C ALA A 120 -10.31 -0.27 13.81
N THR A 121 -10.00 -0.55 12.54
CA THR A 121 -10.15 0.38 11.40
C THR A 121 -11.03 -0.24 10.32
N THR A 122 -11.66 0.61 9.51
CA THR A 122 -12.41 0.17 8.32
C THR A 122 -11.74 0.60 7.02
N MET A 123 -10.67 1.39 7.11
CA MET A 123 -9.91 1.84 5.94
C MET A 123 -9.16 0.68 5.27
N PRO A 124 -8.96 0.73 3.94
CA PRO A 124 -8.00 -0.14 3.26
C PRO A 124 -6.61 -0.03 3.88
N ILE A 125 -5.88 -1.14 3.88
CA ILE A 125 -4.54 -1.24 4.49
C ILE A 125 -3.51 -1.56 3.42
N ALA A 126 -2.44 -0.79 3.41
CA ALA A 126 -1.16 -1.12 2.80
C ALA A 126 -0.14 -1.52 3.88
N VAL A 127 0.83 -2.35 3.53
CA VAL A 127 1.86 -2.86 4.44
C VAL A 127 3.24 -2.65 3.83
N MET A 128 4.14 -2.02 4.57
CA MET A 128 5.56 -1.85 4.25
C MET A 128 6.42 -2.62 5.26
N GLY A 129 7.43 -3.30 4.74
CA GLY A 129 8.41 -4.04 5.54
C GLY A 129 9.59 -3.18 5.96
N CYS A 130 10.64 -3.84 6.46
CA CYS A 130 11.88 -3.22 6.91
C CYS A 130 12.98 -3.17 5.82
N LYS A 131 12.67 -3.61 4.60
CA LYS A 131 13.54 -3.73 3.42
C LYS A 131 14.54 -4.88 3.46
N ASN A 132 14.66 -5.61 4.56
CA ASN A 132 15.45 -6.85 4.62
C ASN A 132 14.70 -7.98 3.91
N ILE A 133 15.28 -8.58 2.86
CA ILE A 133 14.62 -9.58 2.00
C ILE A 133 14.08 -10.78 2.79
N GLU A 134 14.89 -11.37 3.67
CA GLU A 134 14.48 -12.58 4.41
C GLU A 134 13.40 -12.26 5.43
N LYS A 135 13.60 -11.18 6.20
CA LYS A 135 12.65 -10.75 7.22
C LYS A 135 11.32 -10.33 6.60
N ASP A 136 11.34 -9.55 5.52
CA ASP A 136 10.14 -9.10 4.82
C ASP A 136 9.41 -10.26 4.17
N GLY A 137 10.13 -11.25 3.61
CA GLY A 137 9.51 -12.46 3.07
C GLY A 137 8.67 -13.22 4.11
N GLU A 138 9.20 -13.40 5.33
CA GLU A 138 8.46 -14.01 6.43
C GLU A 138 7.31 -13.11 6.91
N LEU A 139 7.60 -11.83 7.14
CA LEU A 139 6.65 -10.83 7.63
C LEU A 139 5.44 -10.68 6.71
N PHE A 140 5.67 -10.49 5.41
CA PHE A 140 4.61 -10.30 4.42
C PHE A 140 3.74 -11.54 4.27
N SER A 141 4.35 -12.73 4.24
CA SER A 141 3.61 -14.00 4.20
C SER A 141 2.66 -14.12 5.40
N LYS A 142 3.15 -13.83 6.60
CA LYS A 142 2.37 -13.97 7.84
C LYS A 142 1.31 -12.88 8.01
N ILE A 143 1.57 -11.65 7.58
CA ILE A 143 0.56 -10.58 7.58
C ILE A 143 -0.51 -10.85 6.52
N ALA A 144 -0.14 -11.32 5.33
CA ALA A 144 -1.09 -11.65 4.27
C ALA A 144 -2.04 -12.79 4.70
N GLU A 145 -1.52 -13.82 5.38
CA GLU A 145 -2.28 -14.89 6.03
C GLU A 145 -3.24 -14.32 7.08
N ALA A 146 -2.69 -13.55 8.01
CA ALA A 146 -3.42 -12.97 9.13
C ALA A 146 -4.57 -12.06 8.72
N LEU A 147 -4.42 -11.35 7.61
CA LEU A 147 -5.40 -10.39 7.10
C LEU A 147 -6.15 -10.92 5.88
N GLN A 148 -6.20 -12.24 5.68
CA GLN A 148 -6.92 -12.85 4.56
C GLN A 148 -8.37 -12.35 4.50
N GLY A 149 -8.80 -12.01 3.28
CA GLY A 149 -10.13 -11.44 3.04
C GLY A 149 -10.25 -9.93 3.27
N LYS A 150 -9.21 -9.24 3.77
CA LYS A 150 -9.19 -7.77 3.89
C LYS A 150 -8.76 -7.06 2.61
N ASN A 151 -8.22 -7.78 1.63
CA ASN A 151 -7.78 -7.25 0.34
C ASN A 151 -6.75 -6.10 0.50
N ILE A 152 -5.70 -6.37 1.28
CA ILE A 152 -4.61 -5.44 1.59
C ILE A 152 -3.65 -5.30 0.40
N LEU A 153 -2.83 -4.26 0.42
CA LEU A 153 -1.70 -4.06 -0.50
C LEU A 153 -0.38 -4.27 0.23
N VAL A 154 0.44 -5.22 -0.21
CA VAL A 154 1.81 -5.39 0.32
C VAL A 154 2.81 -4.69 -0.58
N LEU A 155 3.65 -3.85 0.02
CA LEU A 155 4.73 -3.08 -0.61
C LEU A 155 6.07 -3.60 -0.04
N SER A 156 6.81 -4.44 -0.74
CA SER A 156 6.69 -4.77 -2.18
C SER A 156 7.32 -6.11 -2.55
N ALA A 157 7.01 -6.59 -3.77
CA ALA A 157 7.82 -7.57 -4.46
C ALA A 157 8.89 -6.87 -5.30
N ARG A 158 10.13 -7.33 -5.22
CA ARG A 158 11.31 -6.86 -5.96
C ARG A 158 11.88 -7.99 -6.81
N SER A 159 12.83 -7.67 -7.68
CA SER A 159 13.43 -8.66 -8.60
C SER A 159 14.05 -9.86 -7.88
N GLU A 160 14.53 -9.65 -6.66
CA GLU A 160 15.21 -10.64 -5.82
C GLU A 160 14.24 -11.58 -5.10
N ASP A 161 13.03 -11.11 -4.77
CA ASP A 161 12.11 -11.81 -3.87
C ASP A 161 10.69 -12.01 -4.43
N TYR A 162 10.43 -11.61 -5.67
CA TYR A 162 9.09 -11.64 -6.28
C TYR A 162 8.42 -13.02 -6.25
N LYS A 163 9.17 -14.11 -6.36
CA LYS A 163 8.59 -15.47 -6.32
C LYS A 163 8.00 -15.75 -4.95
N THR A 164 8.76 -15.45 -3.90
CA THR A 164 8.36 -15.71 -2.51
C THR A 164 7.23 -14.78 -2.12
N VAL A 165 7.37 -13.48 -2.37
CA VAL A 165 6.35 -12.47 -2.04
C VAL A 165 5.08 -12.68 -2.89
N GLY A 166 5.22 -12.85 -4.20
CA GLY A 166 4.09 -13.08 -5.10
C GLY A 166 3.32 -14.37 -4.77
N ALA A 167 4.02 -15.46 -4.50
CA ALA A 167 3.37 -16.73 -4.11
C ALA A 167 2.68 -16.63 -2.75
N SER A 168 3.36 -16.11 -1.73
CA SER A 168 2.81 -16.05 -0.38
C SER A 168 1.71 -15.00 -0.22
N VAL A 169 1.83 -13.84 -0.85
CA VAL A 169 0.87 -12.74 -0.67
C VAL A 169 -0.29 -12.85 -1.65
N ALA A 170 0.01 -12.94 -2.96
CA ALA A 170 -1.02 -12.89 -4.00
C ALA A 170 -1.66 -14.26 -4.25
N LEU A 171 -0.85 -15.31 -4.48
CA LEU A 171 -1.40 -16.62 -4.85
C LEU A 171 -2.04 -17.35 -3.66
N ALA A 172 -1.39 -17.37 -2.50
CA ALA A 172 -1.87 -18.12 -1.35
C ALA A 172 -3.06 -17.42 -0.64
N TYR A 173 -3.00 -16.09 -0.47
CA TYR A 173 -3.98 -15.35 0.34
C TYR A 173 -4.80 -14.32 -0.44
N GLY A 174 -4.61 -14.20 -1.76
CA GLY A 174 -5.44 -13.36 -2.63
C GLY A 174 -5.28 -11.85 -2.42
N GLN A 175 -4.21 -11.42 -1.74
CA GLN A 175 -3.94 -10.01 -1.46
C GLN A 175 -3.32 -9.31 -2.69
N LYS A 176 -3.18 -7.99 -2.64
CA LYS A 176 -2.49 -7.20 -3.68
C LYS A 176 -1.01 -7.04 -3.36
N VAL A 177 -0.19 -6.97 -4.40
CA VAL A 177 1.27 -6.80 -4.30
C VAL A 177 1.68 -5.63 -5.18
N GLY A 178 2.47 -4.71 -4.61
CA GLY A 178 3.19 -3.69 -5.37
C GLY A 178 4.49 -4.27 -5.94
N ALA A 179 4.77 -4.00 -7.21
CA ALA A 179 6.02 -4.36 -7.87
C ALA A 179 6.98 -3.16 -7.83
N GLU A 180 8.12 -3.30 -7.15
CA GLU A 180 9.09 -2.22 -6.95
C GLU A 180 10.33 -2.42 -7.83
N THR A 181 10.77 -1.33 -8.47
CA THR A 181 11.95 -1.31 -9.35
C THR A 181 12.70 0.01 -9.23
N ALA A 182 14.00 0.01 -9.51
CA ALA A 182 14.88 1.18 -9.45
C ALA A 182 14.71 2.11 -10.66
N ASP A 183 13.58 2.82 -10.73
CA ASP A 183 13.28 3.87 -11.73
C ASP A 183 13.52 3.49 -13.20
N ASP A 184 13.40 2.20 -13.54
CA ASP A 184 13.63 1.68 -14.90
C ASP A 184 12.36 0.99 -15.45
N ILE A 185 11.87 1.51 -16.57
CA ILE A 185 10.64 1.01 -17.21
C ILE A 185 10.77 -0.43 -17.76
N ASN A 186 11.96 -0.85 -18.17
CA ASN A 186 12.20 -2.21 -18.65
C ASN A 186 12.21 -3.20 -17.48
N LEU A 187 12.84 -2.83 -16.37
CA LEU A 187 12.77 -3.61 -15.13
C LEU A 187 11.31 -3.72 -14.65
N ALA A 188 10.57 -2.62 -14.66
CA ALA A 188 9.15 -2.62 -14.27
C ALA A 188 8.31 -3.57 -15.16
N LYS A 189 8.52 -3.55 -16.48
CA LYS A 189 7.86 -4.48 -17.40
C LYS A 189 8.24 -5.93 -17.12
N GLN A 190 9.54 -6.21 -16.95
CA GLN A 190 10.03 -7.56 -16.71
C GLN A 190 9.48 -8.12 -15.39
N LEU A 191 9.52 -7.35 -14.30
CA LEU A 191 8.98 -7.77 -13.00
C LEU A 191 7.47 -8.07 -13.08
N ASN A 192 6.71 -7.23 -13.77
CA ASN A 192 5.28 -7.48 -13.99
C ASN A 192 5.01 -8.76 -14.82
N ILE A 193 5.85 -9.09 -15.80
CA ILE A 193 5.75 -10.35 -16.55
C ILE A 193 6.03 -11.54 -15.63
N MET A 194 7.07 -11.44 -14.80
CA MET A 194 7.46 -12.49 -13.86
C MET A 194 6.44 -12.73 -12.74
N LEU A 195 5.73 -11.69 -12.30
CA LEU A 195 4.66 -11.79 -11.29
C LEU A 195 3.33 -12.31 -11.86
N LYS A 196 3.12 -12.15 -13.17
CA LYS A 196 1.91 -12.62 -13.85
C LYS A 196 1.97 -14.10 -14.23
N GLY A 197 3.19 -14.58 -14.55
CA GLY A 197 3.45 -15.97 -14.94
C GLY A 197 3.45 -16.90 -13.74
#